data_AF-D2RGW8-F1
#
_entry.id   AF-D2RGW8-F1
#
_cell.length_a   1.000
_cell.length_b   1.000
_cell.length_c   1.000
_cell.angle_alpha   90.00
_cell.angle_beta   90.00
_cell.angle_gamma   90.00
#
_symmetry.space_group_name_H-M   'P 1'
#
loop_
_entity.id
_entity.type
_entity.pdbx_description
1 polymer ?
#
loop_
_entity_poly.entity_id
_entity_poly.type
_entity_poly.pdbx_seq_one_letter_code
_entity_poly.pdbx_strand_id
1 'polypeptide(L)'
;MKEIELTLDEFEKWLRERGYDKRMGKENFELFLKIGLAGLFFMNSSLLMGYIFSSLGLPSERISEKTRFEIGRRIKEIKATRDYLKIVIE
;
A
#
# COMPACT_ATOMS: atom_id res chain seq x y z
N MET A 1 18.66 -0.65 8.13
CA MET A 1 17.34 -1.27 8.27
C MET A 1 16.27 -0.21 8.42
N LYS A 2 15.38 -0.12 7.44
CA LYS A 2 14.21 0.75 7.46
C LYS A 2 12.99 -0.16 7.60
N GLU A 3 12.12 0.11 8.56
CA GLU A 3 10.81 -0.53 8.66
C GLU A 3 9.72 0.46 8.31
N ILE A 4 8.67 -0.03 7.67
CA ILE A 4 7.40 0.70 7.54
C ILE A 4 6.30 -0.16 8.13
N GLU A 5 5.41 0.50 8.87
CA GLU A 5 4.21 -0.08 9.45
C GLU A 5 3.03 0.72 8.96
N LEU A 6 2.02 0.03 8.44
CA LEU A 6 0.87 0.63 7.78
C LEU A 6 -0.39 -0.01 8.35
N THR A 7 -1.38 0.83 8.66
CA THR A 7 -2.72 0.37 9.07
C THR A 7 -3.76 0.61 7.98
N LEU A 8 -4.85 -0.17 8.02
CA LEU A 8 -5.95 0.00 7.08
C LEU A 8 -6.58 1.39 7.20
N ASP A 9 -6.66 1.93 8.41
CA ASP A 9 -7.21 3.27 8.69
C ASP A 9 -6.36 4.38 8.07
N GLU A 10 -5.03 4.28 8.17
CA GLU A 10 -4.12 5.25 7.54
C GLU A 10 -4.17 5.15 6.02
N PHE A 11 -4.30 3.92 5.49
CA PHE A 11 -4.47 3.71 4.06
C PHE A 11 -5.80 4.29 3.57
N GLU A 12 -6.90 4.08 4.29
CA GLU A 12 -8.20 4.68 4.00
C GLU A 12 -8.09 6.21 3.98
N LYS A 13 -7.46 6.81 5.01
CA LYS A 13 -7.24 8.25 5.08
C LYS A 13 -6.46 8.75 3.86
N TRP A 14 -5.35 8.08 3.52
CA TRP A 14 -4.52 8.41 2.36
C TRP A 14 -5.30 8.38 1.05
N LEU A 15 -6.24 7.43 0.90
CA LEU A 15 -7.11 7.32 -0.26
C LEU A 15 -8.15 8.45 -0.33
N ARG A 16 -8.77 8.78 0.81
CA ARG A 16 -9.77 9.85 0.92
C ARG A 16 -9.17 11.23 0.64
N GLU A 17 -7.98 11.51 1.16
CA GLU A 17 -7.24 12.75 0.88
C GLU A 17 -6.98 12.95 -0.62
N ARG A 18 -6.90 11.85 -1.38
CA ARG A 18 -6.71 11.85 -2.84
C ARG A 18 -8.01 11.76 -3.62
N GLY A 19 -9.16 11.69 -2.95
CA GLY A 19 -10.49 11.65 -3.55
C GLY A 19 -10.87 10.30 -4.18
N TYR A 20 -10.24 9.20 -3.79
CA TYR A 20 -10.60 7.87 -4.32
C TYR A 20 -11.98 7.41 -3.88
N ASP A 21 -12.43 7.79 -2.69
CA ASP A 21 -13.78 7.52 -2.20
C ASP A 21 -14.85 8.12 -3.12
N LYS A 22 -14.64 9.34 -3.61
CA LYS A 22 -15.53 10.01 -4.56
C LYS A 22 -15.45 9.39 -5.95
N ARG A 23 -14.24 9.07 -6.44
CA ARG A 23 -14.04 8.49 -7.78
C ARG A 23 -14.58 7.06 -7.92
N MET A 24 -14.45 6.23 -6.89
CA MET A 24 -14.94 4.85 -6.89
C MET A 24 -16.44 4.76 -6.61
N GLY A 25 -16.98 5.73 -5.87
CA GLY A 25 -18.28 5.64 -5.23
C GLY A 25 -18.17 4.95 -3.86
N LYS A 26 -18.99 5.39 -2.91
CA LYS A 26 -18.90 4.99 -1.50
C LYS A 26 -18.97 3.47 -1.29
N GLU A 27 -19.91 2.80 -1.93
CA GLU A 27 -20.10 1.34 -1.78
C GLU A 27 -18.89 0.56 -2.30
N ASN A 28 -18.37 0.91 -3.48
CA ASN A 28 -17.18 0.28 -4.05
C ASN A 28 -15.94 0.57 -3.21
N PHE A 29 -15.83 1.77 -2.65
CA PHE A 29 -14.73 2.13 -1.76
C PHE A 29 -14.72 1.28 -0.49
N GLU A 30 -15.89 1.08 0.14
CA GLU A 30 -16.05 0.21 1.30
C GLU A 30 -15.75 -1.26 0.97
N LEU A 31 -16.20 -1.76 -0.18
CA LEU A 31 -15.87 -3.11 -0.66
C LEU A 31 -14.38 -3.28 -0.91
N PHE A 32 -13.72 -2.27 -1.50
CA PHE A 32 -12.28 -2.26 -1.72
C PHE A 32 -11.50 -2.35 -0.40
N LEU A 33 -11.91 -1.57 0.62
CA LEU A 33 -11.27 -1.62 1.94
C LEU A 33 -11.53 -2.94 2.68
N LYS A 34 -12.68 -3.59 2.46
CA LYS A 34 -12.99 -4.91 3.03
C LYS A 34 -12.03 -6.02 2.59
N ILE A 35 -11.35 -5.86 1.44
CA ILE A 35 -10.29 -6.79 0.98
C ILE A 35 -9.14 -6.84 2.01
N GLY A 36 -8.88 -5.72 2.70
CA GLY A 36 -7.82 -5.60 3.70
C GLY A 36 -6.42 -5.53 3.09
N LEU A 37 -5.45 -5.10 3.90
CA LEU A 37 -4.07 -4.86 3.46
C LEU A 37 -3.39 -6.14 2.96
N ALA A 38 -3.55 -7.28 3.64
CA ALA A 38 -3.00 -8.55 3.18
C ALA A 38 -3.55 -8.95 1.80
N GLY A 39 -4.87 -8.91 1.61
CA GLY A 39 -5.49 -9.26 0.33
C GLY A 39 -5.02 -8.34 -0.78
N LEU A 40 -5.05 -7.03 -0.55
CA LEU A 40 -4.57 -6.03 -1.51
C LEU A 40 -3.09 -6.19 -1.84
N PHE A 41 -2.27 -6.61 -0.87
CA PHE A 41 -0.84 -6.83 -1.08
C PHE A 41 -0.58 -8.02 -2.00
N PHE A 42 -1.20 -9.18 -1.72
CA PHE A 42 -1.05 -10.38 -2.55
C PHE A 42 -1.68 -10.23 -3.95
N MET A 43 -2.70 -9.38 -4.09
CA MET A 43 -3.26 -9.00 -5.39
C MET A 43 -2.42 -7.96 -6.14
N ASN A 44 -1.30 -7.50 -5.57
CA ASN A 44 -0.46 -6.46 -6.15
C ASN A 44 -1.26 -5.17 -6.48
N SER A 45 -2.15 -4.76 -5.57
CA SER A 45 -3.00 -3.59 -5.74
C SER A 45 -2.17 -2.34 -6.03
N SER A 46 -2.39 -1.72 -7.19
CA SER A 46 -1.68 -0.50 -7.59
C SER A 46 -1.79 0.62 -6.55
N LEU A 47 -2.93 0.73 -5.87
CA LEU A 47 -3.17 1.75 -4.84
C LEU A 47 -2.38 1.47 -3.57
N LEU A 48 -2.37 0.21 -3.11
CA LEU A 48 -1.59 -0.16 -1.94
C LEU A 48 -0.09 -0.04 -2.22
N MET A 49 0.37 -0.45 -3.41
CA MET A 49 1.76 -0.28 -3.82
C MET A 49 2.16 1.19 -3.87
N GLY A 50 1.32 2.06 -4.45
CA GLY A 50 1.52 3.51 -4.43
C GLY A 50 1.62 4.07 -3.02
N TYR A 51 0.81 3.57 -2.08
CA TYR A 51 0.86 3.95 -0.68
C TYR A 51 2.15 3.48 0.01
N ILE A 52 2.55 2.23 -0.17
CA ILE A 52 3.83 1.67 0.33
C ILE A 52 5.01 2.51 -0.16
N PHE A 53 5.06 2.82 -1.45
CA PHE A 53 6.12 3.64 -2.02
C PHE A 53 6.12 5.06 -1.44
N SER A 54 4.95 5.69 -1.30
CA SER A 54 4.85 7.00 -0.67
C SER A 54 5.35 6.99 0.78
N SER A 55 5.07 5.93 1.53
CA SER A 55 5.54 5.74 2.91
C SER A 55 7.05 5.50 2.98
N LEU A 56 7.64 5.00 1.90
CA LEU A 56 9.09 4.89 1.75
C LEU A 56 9.77 6.19 1.31
N GLY A 57 9.00 7.26 1.04
CA GLY A 57 9.50 8.54 0.53
C GLY A 57 9.69 8.57 -0.99
N LEU A 58 9.08 7.63 -1.70
CA LEU A 58 9.16 7.52 -3.16
C LEU A 58 7.88 8.09 -3.81
N PRO A 59 7.93 8.44 -5.11
CA PRO A 59 6.74 8.87 -5.83
C PRO A 59 5.63 7.81 -5.77
N SER A 60 4.41 8.20 -5.41
CA SER A 60 3.26 7.28 -5.36
C SER A 60 2.81 6.79 -6.74
N GLU A 61 3.20 7.50 -7.81
CA GLU A 61 2.84 7.21 -9.18
C GLU A 61 4.10 7.12 -10.07
N ARG A 62 4.03 6.33 -11.14
CA ARG A 62 5.08 6.21 -12.18
C ARG A 62 6.46 5.78 -11.66
N ILE A 63 6.51 4.79 -10.77
CA ILE A 63 7.77 4.11 -10.44
C ILE A 63 8.14 3.12 -11.54
N SER A 64 9.37 3.24 -12.05
CA SER A 64 9.94 2.32 -13.03
C SER A 64 10.01 0.89 -12.47
N GLU A 65 9.89 -0.10 -13.36
CA GLU A 65 9.98 -1.51 -12.98
C GLU A 65 11.32 -1.84 -12.29
N LYS A 66 12.41 -1.23 -12.77
CA LYS A 66 13.73 -1.33 -12.14
C LYS A 66 13.71 -0.88 -10.68
N THR A 67 13.12 0.27 -10.37
CA THR A 67 13.05 0.77 -8.99
C THR A 67 12.20 -0.16 -8.10
N ARG A 68 11.08 -0.69 -8.62
CA ARG A 68 10.27 -1.67 -7.88
C ARG A 68 11.08 -2.94 -7.56
N PHE A 69 11.82 -3.43 -8.56
CA PHE A 69 12.66 -4.61 -8.42
C PHE A 69 13.77 -4.41 -7.37
N GLU A 70 14.48 -3.28 -7.42
CA GLU A 70 15.53 -2.96 -6.44
C GLU A 70 14.98 -2.87 -5.00
N ILE A 71 13.80 -2.28 -4.82
CA ILE A 71 13.13 -2.26 -3.50
C ILE A 71 12.78 -3.67 -3.07
N GLY A 72 12.18 -4.47 -3.95
CA GLY A 72 11.80 -5.85 -3.68
C GLY A 72 12.98 -6.71 -3.23
N ARG A 73 14.16 -6.53 -3.84
CA ARG A 73 15.39 -7.24 -3.45
C ARG A 73 15.89 -6.94 -2.04
N ARG A 74 15.52 -5.78 -1.50
CA ARG A 74 15.95 -5.35 -0.16
C ARG A 74 14.95 -5.74 0.94
N ILE A 75 13.79 -6.26 0.57
CA ILE A 75 12.79 -6.72 1.53
C ILE A 75 13.33 -7.98 2.24
N LYS A 76 13.44 -7.91 3.57
CA LYS A 76 13.83 -9.03 4.43
C LYS A 76 12.63 -9.76 5.01
N GLU A 77 11.58 -9.02 5.33
CA GLU A 77 10.40 -9.56 6.00
C GLU A 77 9.15 -8.78 5.60
N ILE A 78 8.05 -9.51 5.42
CA ILE A 78 6.71 -8.96 5.26
C ILE A 78 5.81 -9.65 6.28
N LYS A 79 5.15 -8.87 7.13
CA LYS A 79 4.05 -9.34 7.98
C LYS A 79 2.78 -8.65 7.53
N ALA A 80 1.80 -9.43 7.09
CA ALA A 80 0.54 -8.89 6.57
C ALA A 80 -0.65 -9.56 7.26
N THR A 81 -1.59 -8.73 7.72
CA THR A 81 -2.91 -9.14 8.19
C THR A 81 -3.96 -8.31 7.45
N ARG A 82 -5.24 -8.51 7.75
CA ARG A 82 -6.32 -7.69 7.19
C ARG A 82 -6.11 -6.20 7.45
N ASP A 83 -5.71 -5.83 8.65
CA ASP A 83 -5.72 -4.43 9.10
C ASP A 83 -4.32 -3.83 9.28
N TYR A 84 -3.27 -4.63 9.10
CA TYR A 84 -1.88 -4.23 9.34
C TYR A 84 -0.92 -4.81 8.30
N LEU A 85 0.05 -4.01 7.86
CA LEU A 85 1.16 -4.41 7.00
C LEU A 85 2.48 -3.85 7.54
N LYS A 86 3.45 -4.72 7.78
CA LYS A 86 4.83 -4.37 8.12
C LYS A 86 5.79 -4.89 7.06
N ILE A 87 6.67 -4.02 6.59
CA ILE A 87 7.73 -4.35 5.63
C ILE A 87 9.07 -3.92 6.23
N VAL A 88 10.00 -4.87 6.34
CA VAL A 88 11.36 -4.64 6.81
C VAL A 88 12.32 -4.67 5.62
N ILE A 89 13.08 -3.59 5.45
CA ILE A 89 14.01 -3.38 4.33
C ILE A 89 15.43 -3.22 4.89
N GLU A 90 16.41 -3.86 4.24
CA GLU A 90 17.84 -3.77 4.56
C GLU A 90 18.42 -2.36 4.32
#